data_AF-A0A7S2B8X4-F1
#
_entry.id   AF-A0A7S2B8X4-F1
#
_cell.length_a   1.000
_cell.length_b   1.000
_cell.length_c   1.000
_cell.angle_alpha   90.00
_cell.angle_beta   90.00
_cell.angle_gamma   90.00
#
_symmetry.space_group_name_H-M   'P 1'
#
loop_
_entity.id
_entity.type
_entity.pdbx_description
1 polymer ?
#
loop_
_entity_poly.entity_id
_entity_poly.type
_entity_poly.pdbx_seq_one_letter_code
_entity_poly.pdbx_strand_id
1 'polypeptide(L)'
;KLLTTAIDTFLVPANKERLTSIVAECDAGPPESAAMMKMMKLMPAIQELLNAPLQEHGYGPKDLMSVMMQIKAFGAVDPSIEADIEKLMKAVQGDLSGLIA
;
A
#
# COMPACT_ATOMS: atom_id res chain seq x y z
N LYS A 1 -12.63 -8.41 -4.96
CA LYS A 1 -12.52 -7.49 -6.12
C LYS A 1 -11.69 -6.27 -5.77
N LEU A 2 -12.15 -5.38 -4.87
CA LEU A 2 -11.36 -4.22 -4.43
C LEU A 2 -9.94 -4.57 -3.96
N LEU A 3 -9.80 -5.54 -3.05
CA LEU A 3 -8.49 -5.97 -2.52
C LEU A 3 -7.54 -6.47 -3.63
N THR A 4 -8.05 -7.29 -4.54
CA THR A 4 -7.30 -7.79 -5.71
C THR A 4 -6.86 -6.65 -6.62
N THR A 5 -7.78 -5.75 -7.02
CA THR A 5 -7.46 -4.58 -7.85
C THR A 5 -6.43 -3.67 -7.18
N ALA A 6 -6.54 -3.49 -5.86
CA ALA A 6 -5.58 -2.71 -5.10
C ALA A 6 -4.18 -3.32 -5.18
N ILE A 7 -4.04 -4.64 -4.97
CA ILE A 7 -2.76 -5.34 -5.09
C ILE A 7 -2.22 -5.29 -6.52
N ASP A 8 -3.04 -5.55 -7.52
CA ASP A 8 -2.66 -5.52 -8.93
C ASP A 8 -2.15 -4.12 -9.35
N THR A 9 -2.65 -3.06 -8.72
CA THR A 9 -2.18 -1.68 -8.96
C THR A 9 -0.69 -1.51 -8.62
N PHE A 10 -0.16 -2.24 -7.62
CA PHE A 10 1.28 -2.20 -7.28
C PHE A 10 2.15 -2.91 -8.33
N LEU A 11 1.57 -3.85 -9.09
CA LEU A 11 2.27 -4.64 -10.10
C LEU A 11 2.39 -3.91 -11.44
N VAL A 12 1.64 -2.83 -11.65
CA VAL A 12 1.77 -1.97 -12.84
C VAL A 12 3.21 -1.41 -12.87
N PRO A 13 3.96 -1.58 -13.98
CA PRO A 13 5.38 -1.23 -14.03
C PRO A 13 5.72 0.19 -13.58
N ALA A 14 4.94 1.18 -14.02
CA ALA A 14 5.13 2.58 -13.65
C ALA A 14 4.92 2.82 -12.14
N ASN A 15 3.98 2.10 -11.52
CA ASN A 15 3.70 2.20 -10.09
C ASN A 15 4.80 1.53 -9.27
N LYS A 16 5.25 0.35 -9.71
CA LYS A 16 6.41 -0.35 -9.15
C LYS A 16 7.65 0.54 -9.19
N GLU A 17 7.98 1.13 -10.33
CA GLU A 17 9.13 2.02 -10.50
C GLU A 17 9.02 3.24 -9.59
N ARG A 18 7.85 3.89 -9.53
CA ARG A 18 7.60 5.04 -8.64
C ARG A 18 7.84 4.68 -7.18
N LEU A 19 7.23 3.60 -6.70
CA LEU A 19 7.31 3.21 -5.28
C LEU A 19 8.71 2.74 -4.88
N THR A 20 9.38 1.95 -5.74
CA THR A 20 10.75 1.51 -5.49
C THR A 20 11.75 2.67 -5.52
N SER A 21 11.53 3.68 -6.37
CA SER A 21 12.35 4.90 -6.39
C SER A 21 12.21 5.70 -5.08
N ILE A 22 10.99 5.81 -4.54
CA ILE A 22 10.77 6.45 -3.23
C ILE A 22 11.51 5.70 -2.12
N VAL A 23 11.43 4.37 -2.10
CA VAL A 23 12.16 3.54 -1.13
C VAL A 23 13.67 3.76 -1.23
N ALA A 24 14.22 3.74 -2.44
CA ALA A 24 15.65 3.96 -2.69
C ALA A 24 16.10 5.36 -2.25
N GLU A 25 15.29 6.39 -2.52
CA GLU A 25 15.57 7.76 -2.06
C GLU A 25 15.59 7.85 -0.52
N CYS A 26 14.66 7.18 0.16
CA CYS A 26 14.63 7.15 1.62
C CYS A 26 15.80 6.38 2.22
N ASP A 27 16.20 5.26 1.60
CA ASP A 27 17.31 4.42 2.07
C ASP A 27 18.69 5.05 1.81
N ALA A 28 18.80 5.98 0.86
CA ALA A 28 20.00 6.76 0.64
C ALA A 28 20.25 7.85 1.72
N GLY A 29 19.24 8.14 2.56
CA GLY A 29 19.34 9.11 3.64
C GLY A 29 19.89 8.53 4.96
N PRO A 30 19.87 9.30 6.06
CA PRO A 30 20.28 8.80 7.37
C PRO A 30 19.41 7.61 7.82
N PRO A 31 20.01 6.50 8.29
CA PRO A 31 19.27 5.29 8.62
C PRO A 31 18.26 5.49 9.76
N GLU A 32 18.55 6.41 10.68
CA GLU A 32 17.67 6.76 11.80
C GLU A 32 16.37 7.46 11.35
N SER A 33 16.37 8.11 10.18
CA SER A 33 15.20 8.79 9.62
C SER A 33 14.57 8.07 8.42
N ALA A 34 15.23 7.05 7.86
CA ALA A 34 14.77 6.32 6.68
C ALA A 34 13.35 5.75 6.84
N ALA A 35 13.05 5.11 7.97
CA ALA A 35 11.72 4.57 8.27
C ALA A 35 10.64 5.66 8.31
N MET A 36 10.91 6.79 8.96
CA MET A 36 9.97 7.91 9.03
C MET A 36 9.76 8.54 7.64
N MET A 37 10.84 8.72 6.87
CA MET A 37 10.77 9.26 5.51
C MET A 37 9.96 8.36 4.57
N LYS A 38 10.15 7.03 4.67
CA LYS A 38 9.36 6.05 3.92
C LYS A 38 7.88 6.21 4.21
N MET A 39 7.49 6.22 5.50
CA MET A 39 6.09 6.41 5.88
C MET A 39 5.53 7.74 5.35
N MET A 40 6.28 8.84 5.46
CA MET A 40 5.84 10.16 4.98
C MET A 40 5.69 10.26 3.47
N LYS A 41 6.50 9.55 2.68
CA LYS A 41 6.49 9.63 1.22
C LYS A 41 5.66 8.53 0.55
N LEU A 42 5.71 7.30 1.06
CA LEU A 42 4.99 6.16 0.49
C LEU A 42 3.51 6.22 0.79
N MET A 43 3.11 6.64 2.00
CA MET A 43 1.69 6.74 2.35
C MET A 43 0.88 7.61 1.37
N PRO A 44 1.27 8.87 1.07
CA PRO A 44 0.53 9.67 0.08
C PRO A 44 0.63 9.10 -1.33
N ALA A 45 1.78 8.53 -1.74
CA ALA A 45 1.92 7.90 -3.06
C ALA A 45 0.97 6.71 -3.23
N ILE A 46 0.85 5.86 -2.21
CA ILE A 46 -0.06 4.70 -2.20
C ILE A 46 -1.52 5.17 -2.18
N GLN A 47 -1.86 6.22 -1.42
CA GLN A 47 -3.21 6.79 -1.44
C GLN A 47 -3.60 7.30 -2.83
N GLU A 48 -2.68 7.98 -3.53
CA GLU A 48 -2.92 8.42 -4.91
C GLU A 48 -3.11 7.24 -5.87
N LEU A 49 -2.27 6.22 -5.77
CA LEU A 49 -2.34 5.01 -6.58
C LEU A 49 -3.67 4.27 -6.42
N LEU A 50 -4.10 4.14 -5.17
CA LEU A 50 -5.33 3.42 -4.83
C LEU A 50 -6.59 4.28 -4.90
N ASN A 51 -6.47 5.58 -5.17
CA ASN A 51 -7.62 6.48 -5.22
C ASN A 51 -8.67 6.03 -6.24
N ALA A 52 -8.26 5.69 -7.47
CA ALA A 52 -9.20 5.23 -8.49
C ALA A 52 -9.91 3.91 -8.09
N PRO A 53 -9.19 2.83 -7.71
CA PRO A 53 -9.83 1.62 -7.17
C PRO A 53 -10.77 1.88 -5.98
N LEU A 54 -10.39 2.78 -5.06
CA LEU A 54 -11.23 3.12 -3.91
C LEU A 54 -12.51 3.86 -4.34
N GLN A 55 -12.40 4.82 -5.26
CA GLN A 55 -13.53 5.60 -5.76
C GLN A 55 -14.53 4.75 -6.54
N GLU A 56 -14.08 3.76 -7.32
CA GLU A 56 -14.95 2.79 -7.99
C GLU A 56 -15.85 2.02 -7.01
N HIS A 57 -15.44 1.94 -5.75
CA HIS A 57 -16.14 1.28 -4.67
C HIS A 57 -16.82 2.26 -3.68
N GLY A 58 -16.87 3.56 -4.01
CA GLY A 58 -17.55 4.59 -3.22
C GLY A 58 -16.73 5.15 -2.05
N TYR A 59 -15.42 4.85 -2.00
CA TYR A 59 -14.52 5.36 -0.97
C TYR A 59 -13.73 6.58 -1.45
N GLY A 60 -13.38 7.46 -0.53
CA GLY A 60 -12.51 8.61 -0.78
C GLY A 60 -11.01 8.31 -0.64
N PRO A 61 -10.15 9.22 -1.10
CA PRO A 61 -8.68 9.06 -1.06
C PRO A 61 -8.10 8.92 0.36
N LYS A 62 -8.81 9.44 1.36
CA LYS A 62 -8.40 9.38 2.78
C LYS A 62 -8.95 8.15 3.50
N ASP A 63 -9.79 7.36 2.84
CA ASP A 63 -10.46 6.22 3.45
C ASP A 63 -9.62 4.95 3.40
N LEU A 64 -8.45 4.95 2.73
CA LEU A 64 -7.59 3.78 2.58
C LEU A 64 -7.39 3.01 3.89
N MET A 65 -7.05 3.69 4.99
CA MET A 65 -6.86 3.04 6.29
C MET A 65 -8.16 2.44 6.85
N SER A 66 -9.28 3.17 6.71
CA SER A 66 -10.60 2.69 7.15
C SER A 66 -11.01 1.45 6.35
N VAL A 67 -10.81 1.48 5.03
CA VAL A 67 -11.13 0.39 4.11
C VAL A 67 -10.29 -0.84 4.41
N MET A 68 -8.97 -0.69 4.62
CA MET A 68 -8.12 -1.82 5.00
C MET A 68 -8.57 -2.46 6.31
N MET A 69 -8.99 -1.67 7.30
CA MET A 69 -9.54 -2.18 8.56
C MET A 69 -10.88 -2.90 8.37
N GLN A 70 -11.78 -2.36 7.54
CA GLN A 70 -13.05 -3.01 7.20
C GLN A 70 -12.81 -4.35 6.49
N ILE A 71 -11.89 -4.39 5.52
CA ILE A 71 -11.54 -5.60 4.80
C ILE A 71 -10.88 -6.63 5.73
N LYS A 72 -10.00 -6.18 6.64
CA LYS A 72 -9.36 -7.05 7.64
C LYS A 72 -10.37 -7.80 8.49
N ALA A 73 -11.54 -7.23 8.78
CA ALA A 73 -12.59 -7.90 9.55
C ALA A 73 -13.10 -9.19 8.88
N PHE A 74 -12.97 -9.31 7.55
CA PHE A 74 -13.31 -10.53 6.82
C PHE A 74 -12.20 -11.58 6.84
N GLY A 75 -11.00 -11.25 7.34
CA GLY A 75 -9.86 -12.17 7.41
C GLY A 75 -10.11 -13.42 8.26
N ALA A 76 -10.95 -13.31 9.29
CA ALA A 76 -11.36 -14.46 10.10
C ALA A 76 -12.19 -15.50 9.32
N VAL A 77 -12.82 -15.08 8.22
CA VAL A 77 -13.64 -15.91 7.34
C VAL A 77 -12.84 -16.38 6.12
N ASP A 78 -11.91 -15.55 5.64
CA ASP A 78 -11.03 -15.85 4.52
C ASP A 78 -9.57 -15.46 4.86
N PRO A 79 -8.72 -16.44 5.21
CA PRO A 79 -7.31 -16.19 5.56
C PRO A 79 -6.50 -15.55 4.44
N SER A 80 -6.91 -15.67 3.17
CA SER A 80 -6.21 -15.01 2.06
C SER A 80 -6.35 -13.49 2.12
N ILE A 81 -7.49 -12.99 2.62
CA ILE A 81 -7.73 -11.57 2.87
C ILE A 81 -6.77 -11.03 3.92
N GLU A 82 -6.51 -11.80 4.98
CA GLU A 82 -5.57 -11.39 6.04
C GLU A 82 -4.15 -11.23 5.49
N ALA A 83 -3.67 -12.20 4.72
CA ALA A 83 -2.36 -12.14 4.09
C ALA A 83 -2.22 -10.95 3.14
N ASP A 84 -3.25 -10.67 2.35
CA ASP A 84 -3.26 -9.57 1.38
C ASP A 84 -3.33 -8.19 2.06
N ILE A 85 -4.10 -8.05 3.13
CA ILE A 85 -4.12 -6.82 3.94
C ILE A 85 -2.78 -6.60 4.64
N GLU A 86 -2.14 -7.66 5.13
CA GLU A 86 -0.81 -7.53 5.75
C GLU A 86 0.21 -6.96 4.78
N LYS A 87 0.20 -7.40 3.51
CA LYS A 87 1.06 -6.86 2.45
C LYS A 87 0.80 -5.37 2.21
N LEU A 88 -0.47 -4.95 2.12
CA LEU A 88 -0.83 -3.53 1.95
C LEU A 88 -0.39 -2.68 3.15
N MET A 89 -0.55 -3.20 4.37
CA MET A 89 -0.13 -2.51 5.59
C MET A 89 1.39 -2.35 5.67
N LYS A 90 2.16 -3.38 5.28
CA LYS A 90 3.62 -3.31 5.16
C LYS A 90 4.05 -2.26 4.14
N ALA A 91 3.37 -2.18 3.00
CA ALA A 91 3.67 -1.20 1.97
C ALA A 91 3.50 0.25 2.46
N VAL A 92 2.44 0.52 3.22
CA VAL A 92 2.23 1.84 3.87
C VAL A 92 3.34 2.16 4.88
N GLN A 93 3.90 1.14 5.55
CA GLN A 93 5.03 1.29 6.47
C GLN A 93 6.39 1.35 5.76
N GLY A 94 6.42 1.19 4.44
CA GLY A 94 7.61 1.27 3.62
C GLY A 94 8.31 -0.04 3.31
N ASP A 95 7.64 -1.16 3.57
CA ASP A 95 8.07 -2.49 3.16
C ASP A 95 7.22 -2.99 1.98
N LEU A 96 7.81 -2.95 0.78
CA LEU A 96 7.16 -3.36 -0.46
C LEU A 96 7.37 -4.85 -0.79
N SER A 97 8.16 -5.59 0.01
CA SER A 97 8.61 -6.95 -0.32
C SER A 97 7.46 -7.95 -0.53
N GLY A 98 6.31 -7.72 0.12
CA GLY A 98 5.12 -8.56 -0.02
C GLY A 98 4.27 -8.29 -1.27
N LEU A 99 4.50 -7.17 -1.98
CA LEU A 99 3.71 -6.74 -3.14
C LEU A 99 4.54 -6.66 -4.42
N ILE A 100 5.82 -6.32 -4.30
CA ILE A 100 6.73 -6.06 -5.41
C ILE A 100 7.91 -7.01 -5.23
N ALA A 101 7.86 -8.14 -5.94
CA ALA A 101 8.99 -9.04 -6.12
C ALA A 101 9.91 -8.52 -7.23
#